data_AF-A0A8X6G2Z4-F1
#
_entry.id   AF-A0A8X6G2Z4-F1
#
_cell.length_a   1.000
_cell.length_b   1.000
_cell.length_c   1.000
_cell.angle_alpha   90.00
_cell.angle_beta   90.00
_cell.angle_gamma   90.00
#
_symmetry.space_group_name_H-M   'P 1'
#
loop_
_entity.id
_entity.type
_entity.pdbx_description
1 polymer ?
#
loop_
_entity_poly.entity_id
_entity_poly.type
_entity_poly.pdbx_seq_one_letter_code
_entity_poly.pdbx_strand_id
1 'polypeptide(L)'
;MGFKIDNGYSGSNLVRPNLEKLRDRVAEGKIDKIYIHSPDRLSRKYAYQMILLEEFQKAGAEAVFLNYEINDNPESQLLLQMQGMIAEYERAKIMERSRRGKIYAANKGCVSVMGGAPYGYRYIDKCTGVGQALFEINEEEADVVRKVFLWVGRERASIGEVCRRLNTIDLLRIKR
;
A
#
# COMPACT_ATOMS: atom_id res chain seq x y z
N MET A 1 1.96 39.02 -5.60
CA MET A 1 3.13 38.40 -6.28
C MET A 1 4.10 37.95 -5.20
N GLY A 2 4.47 36.66 -5.12
CA GLY A 2 5.33 36.14 -4.06
C GLY A 2 6.32 35.12 -4.60
N PHE A 3 7.61 35.30 -4.32
CA PHE A 3 8.67 34.37 -4.73
C PHE A 3 8.90 33.33 -3.63
N LYS A 4 9.06 32.06 -4.02
CA LYS A 4 9.47 30.97 -3.12
C LYS A 4 10.80 30.40 -3.59
N ILE A 5 11.76 30.33 -2.68
CA ILE A 5 13.12 29.83 -2.93
C ILE A 5 13.32 28.59 -2.05
N ASP A 6 13.61 27.45 -2.68
CA ASP A 6 14.01 26.22 -1.98
C ASP A 6 15.53 26.22 -1.81
N ASN A 7 16.01 26.75 -0.69
CA ASN A 7 17.42 26.62 -0.33
C ASN A 7 17.66 25.24 0.29
N GLY A 8 18.39 24.37 -0.42
CA GLY A 8 18.98 23.14 0.15
C GLY A 8 18.25 21.82 -0.11
N TYR A 9 17.18 21.78 -0.90
CA TYR A 9 16.48 20.53 -1.24
C TYR A 9 16.88 19.99 -2.62
N SER A 10 17.13 18.68 -2.72
CA SER A 10 17.49 18.04 -3.99
C SER A 10 16.31 18.02 -4.96
N GLY A 11 16.53 18.51 -6.19
CA GLY A 11 15.54 18.43 -7.27
C GLY A 11 15.21 17.01 -7.74
N SER A 12 15.85 15.97 -7.20
CA SER A 12 15.53 14.57 -7.50
C SER A 12 14.33 14.01 -6.70
N ASN A 13 13.78 14.78 -5.76
CA ASN A 13 12.70 14.37 -4.86
C ASN A 13 11.48 15.31 -4.96
N LEU A 14 10.26 14.74 -4.88
CA LEU A 14 8.99 15.48 -4.94
C LEU A 14 8.57 16.08 -3.59
N VAL A 15 9.06 15.52 -2.48
CA VAL A 15 8.80 16.00 -1.12
C VAL A 15 9.72 17.19 -0.85
N ARG A 16 9.21 18.39 -1.11
CA ARG A 16 9.92 19.65 -0.91
C ARG A 16 8.97 20.63 -0.22
N PRO A 17 9.30 21.18 0.96
CA PRO A 17 8.36 22.00 1.73
C PRO A 17 7.78 23.19 0.97
N ASN A 18 8.57 23.84 0.10
CA ASN A 18 8.06 24.98 -0.66
C ASN A 18 7.25 24.57 -1.90
N LEU A 19 7.57 23.41 -2.50
CA LEU A 19 6.81 22.83 -3.60
C LEU A 19 5.45 22.31 -3.11
N GLU A 20 5.39 21.64 -1.96
CA GLU A 20 4.13 21.22 -1.32
C GLU A 20 3.24 22.43 -1.04
N LYS A 21 3.76 23.46 -0.38
CA LYS A 21 3.01 24.71 -0.16
C LYS A 21 2.60 25.42 -1.45
N LEU A 22 3.27 25.17 -2.58
CA LEU A 22 2.85 25.70 -3.88
C LEU A 22 1.67 24.89 -4.41
N ARG A 23 1.79 23.56 -4.40
CA ARG A 23 0.76 22.61 -4.78
C ARG A 23 -0.55 22.82 -4.00
N ASP A 24 -0.46 22.99 -2.67
CA ASP A 24 -1.63 23.26 -1.83
C ASP A 24 -2.36 24.54 -2.28
N ARG A 25 -1.62 25.62 -2.54
CA ARG A 25 -2.20 26.91 -2.97
C ARG A 25 -2.78 26.87 -4.39
N VAL A 26 -2.19 26.05 -5.25
CA VAL A 26 -2.70 25.79 -6.59
C VAL A 26 -4.00 24.98 -6.50
N ALA A 27 -4.03 23.94 -5.67
CA ALA A 27 -5.23 23.14 -5.40
C ALA A 27 -6.37 23.96 -4.77
N GLU A 28 -6.05 24.98 -3.97
CA GLU A 28 -7.03 25.96 -3.45
C GLU A 28 -7.61 26.89 -4.53
N GLY A 29 -7.12 26.82 -5.79
CA GLY A 29 -7.57 27.67 -6.89
C GLY A 29 -7.13 29.14 -6.77
N LYS A 30 -6.14 29.43 -5.92
CA LYS A 30 -5.68 30.82 -5.65
C LYS A 30 -4.54 31.28 -6.56
N ILE A 31 -4.16 30.46 -7.55
CA ILE A 31 -3.01 30.70 -8.43
C ILE A 31 -3.40 30.32 -9.85
N ASP A 32 -3.44 31.31 -10.74
CA ASP A 32 -3.77 31.10 -12.16
C ASP A 32 -2.52 30.83 -13.02
N LYS A 33 -1.35 31.32 -12.59
CA LYS A 33 -0.08 31.15 -13.33
C LYS A 33 1.12 30.90 -12.42
N ILE A 34 2.03 30.04 -12.87
CA ILE A 34 3.26 29.65 -12.17
C ILE A 34 4.44 29.83 -13.10
N TYR A 35 5.31 30.79 -12.80
CA TYR A 35 6.53 31.04 -13.57
C TYR A 35 7.69 30.22 -13.00
N ILE A 36 8.33 29.42 -13.85
CA ILE A 36 9.42 28.54 -13.48
C ILE A 36 10.62 28.87 -14.36
N HIS A 37 11.80 29.04 -13.75
CA HIS A 37 12.99 29.42 -14.50
C HIS A 37 13.37 28.40 -15.60
N SER A 38 13.35 27.11 -15.27
CA SER A 38 13.64 26.02 -16.21
C SER A 38 13.10 24.69 -15.69
N PRO A 39 12.89 23.67 -16.56
CA PRO A 39 12.30 22.38 -16.14
C PRO A 39 13.10 21.66 -15.04
N ASP A 40 14.43 21.77 -15.05
CA ASP A 40 15.33 21.19 -14.04
C ASP A 40 15.16 21.81 -12.63
N ARG A 41 14.64 23.04 -12.55
CA ARG A 41 14.33 23.72 -11.28
C ARG A 41 13.03 23.22 -10.65
N LEU A 42 12.10 22.78 -11.48
CA LEU A 42 10.88 22.10 -11.04
C LEU A 42 11.24 20.71 -10.48
N SER A 43 11.97 19.93 -11.26
CA SER A 43 12.50 18.63 -10.85
C SER A 43 13.64 18.20 -11.78
N ARG A 44 14.63 17.45 -11.30
CA ARG A 44 15.67 16.82 -12.13
C ARG A 44 15.20 15.56 -12.84
N LYS A 45 14.08 14.97 -12.41
CA LYS A 45 13.44 13.84 -13.10
C LYS A 45 12.30 14.36 -13.95
N TYR A 46 12.37 14.13 -15.25
CA TYR A 46 11.35 14.56 -16.21
C TYR A 46 9.95 14.03 -15.85
N ALA A 47 9.83 12.77 -15.41
CA ALA A 47 8.55 12.19 -15.00
C ALA A 47 7.86 13.01 -13.90
N TYR A 48 8.62 13.51 -12.93
CA TYR A 48 8.10 14.36 -11.87
C TYR A 48 7.78 15.77 -12.37
N GLN A 49 8.50 16.28 -13.38
CA GLN A 49 8.13 17.55 -14.01
C GLN A 49 6.72 17.44 -14.63
N MET A 50 6.44 16.37 -15.38
CA MET A 50 5.14 16.18 -16.01
C MET A 50 3.99 16.01 -15.04
N ILE A 51 4.19 15.24 -13.96
CA ILE A 51 3.17 15.08 -12.91
C ILE A 51 2.80 16.44 -12.31
N LEU A 52 3.79 17.28 -12.02
CA LEU A 52 3.56 18.62 -11.46
C LEU A 52 2.84 19.53 -12.46
N LEU A 53 3.20 19.47 -13.75
CA LEU A 53 2.54 20.24 -14.81
C LEU A 53 1.07 19.85 -14.98
N GLU A 54 0.77 18.54 -14.99
CA GLU A 54 -0.60 18.02 -15.07
C GLU A 54 -1.42 18.41 -13.84
N GLU A 55 -0.83 18.36 -12.65
CA GLU A 55 -1.47 18.78 -11.40
C GLU A 55 -1.85 20.27 -11.42
N PHE A 56 -0.93 21.13 -11.87
CA PHE A 56 -1.19 22.56 -12.02
C PHE A 56 -2.29 22.81 -13.04
N GLN A 57 -2.23 22.16 -14.20
CA GLN A 57 -3.23 22.29 -15.26
C GLN A 57 -4.63 21.86 -14.79
N LYS A 58 -4.74 20.73 -14.06
CA LYS A 58 -6.00 20.25 -13.48
C LYS A 58 -6.62 21.22 -12.49
N ALA A 59 -5.78 21.99 -11.78
CA ALA A 59 -6.21 23.02 -10.86
C ALA A 59 -6.49 24.38 -11.55
N GLY A 60 -6.35 24.47 -12.87
CA GLY A 60 -6.54 25.70 -13.63
C GLY A 60 -5.33 26.64 -13.62
N ALA A 61 -4.18 26.19 -13.10
CA ALA A 61 -2.95 26.96 -13.06
C ALA A 61 -2.06 26.65 -14.28
N GLU A 62 -1.70 27.68 -15.04
CA GLU A 62 -0.79 27.55 -16.19
C GLU A 62 0.67 27.63 -15.72
N ALA A 63 1.46 26.61 -16.02
CA ALA A 63 2.89 26.62 -15.75
C ALA A 63 3.66 27.16 -16.96
N VAL A 64 4.38 28.26 -16.76
CA VAL A 64 5.15 28.95 -17.80
C VAL A 64 6.64 28.82 -17.47
N PHE A 65 7.39 28.17 -18.35
CA PHE A 65 8.85 28.13 -18.23
C PHE A 65 9.45 29.37 -18.89
N LEU A 66 10.30 30.10 -18.17
CA LEU A 66 10.92 31.33 -18.67
C LEU A 66 11.95 31.04 -19.78
N ASN A 67 12.58 29.87 -19.74
CA ASN A 67 13.65 29.48 -20.66
C ASN A 67 13.34 28.19 -21.46
N TYR A 68 12.07 27.78 -21.57
CA TYR A 68 11.70 26.53 -22.26
C TYR A 68 10.25 26.58 -22.79
N GLU A 69 10.00 26.08 -23.99
CA GLU A 69 8.64 25.96 -24.54
C GLU A 69 8.10 24.53 -24.33
N ILE A 70 6.89 24.40 -23.75
CA ILE A 70 6.20 23.11 -23.61
C ILE A 70 5.40 22.90 -24.90
N ASN A 71 5.92 22.10 -25.82
CA ASN A 71 5.27 21.85 -27.11
C ASN A 71 4.54 20.50 -27.11
N ASP A 72 3.31 20.48 -27.63
CA ASP A 72 2.51 19.27 -27.91
C ASP A 72 3.06 18.58 -29.17
N ASN A 73 4.22 17.92 -29.00
CA ASN A 73 5.02 17.34 -30.06
C ASN A 73 5.17 15.81 -29.88
N PRO A 74 5.57 15.07 -30.93
CA PRO A 74 5.78 13.62 -30.87
C PRO A 74 6.68 13.16 -29.71
N GLU A 75 7.64 13.99 -29.29
CA GLU A 75 8.49 13.75 -28.13
C GLU A 75 7.68 13.65 -26.82
N SER A 76 6.67 14.50 -26.63
CA SER A 76 5.78 14.47 -25.46
C SER A 76 4.91 13.21 -25.43
N GLN A 77 4.42 12.74 -26.58
CA GLN A 77 3.67 11.49 -26.68
C GLN A 77 4.54 10.25 -26.42
N LEU A 78 5.75 10.21 -26.98
CA LEU A 78 6.72 9.13 -26.74
C LEU A 78 7.04 9.01 -25.26
N LEU A 79 7.21 10.13 -24.57
CA LEU A 79 7.49 10.13 -23.16
C LEU A 79 6.29 9.65 -22.31
N LEU A 80 5.06 10.03 -22.64
CA LEU A 80 3.87 9.51 -21.95
C LEU A 80 3.82 7.96 -22.05
N GLN A 81 4.13 7.42 -23.22
CA GLN A 81 4.23 5.96 -23.42
C GLN A 81 5.36 5.34 -22.58
N MET A 82 6.54 5.97 -22.53
CA MET A 82 7.65 5.52 -21.68
C MET A 82 7.29 5.53 -20.19
N GLN A 83 6.53 6.53 -19.72
CA GLN A 83 6.05 6.59 -18.33
C GLN A 83 5.09 5.45 -18.01
N GLY A 84 4.14 5.15 -18.90
CA GLY A 84 3.25 4.01 -18.75
C GLY A 84 4.03 2.70 -18.60
N MET A 85 5.02 2.49 -19.47
CA MET A 85 5.89 1.32 -19.43
C MET A 85 6.71 1.23 -18.13
N ILE A 86 7.28 2.34 -17.64
CA ILE A 86 8.02 2.37 -16.37
C ILE A 86 7.10 2.04 -15.20
N ALA A 87 5.89 2.61 -15.16
CA ALA A 87 4.93 2.37 -14.10
C ALA A 87 4.49 0.89 -14.03
N GLU A 88 4.26 0.26 -15.19
CA GLU A 88 3.96 -1.17 -15.26
C GLU A 88 5.15 -2.03 -14.80
N TYR A 89 6.36 -1.70 -15.23
CA TYR A 89 7.59 -2.38 -14.82
C TYR A 89 7.80 -2.29 -13.29
N GLU A 90 7.69 -1.10 -12.71
CA GLU A 90 7.85 -0.90 -11.26
C GLU A 90 6.80 -1.68 -10.47
N ARG A 91 5.53 -1.66 -10.91
CA ARG A 91 4.45 -2.43 -10.29
C ARG A 91 4.74 -3.93 -10.34
N ALA A 92 5.16 -4.45 -11.50
CA ALA A 92 5.54 -5.85 -11.65
C ALA A 92 6.73 -6.20 -10.75
N LYS A 93 7.72 -5.31 -10.63
CA LYS A 93 8.89 -5.51 -9.78
C LYS A 93 8.56 -5.51 -8.29
N ILE A 94 7.68 -4.62 -7.83
CA ILE A 94 7.18 -4.60 -6.45
C ILE A 94 6.42 -5.88 -6.14
N MET A 95 5.57 -6.35 -7.07
CA MET A 95 4.83 -7.59 -6.92
C MET A 95 5.75 -8.81 -6.83
N GLU A 96 6.76 -8.90 -7.70
CA GLU A 96 7.76 -9.98 -7.68
C GLU A 96 8.56 -10.00 -6.37
N ARG A 97 9.06 -8.84 -5.92
CA ARG A 97 9.78 -8.72 -4.64
C ARG A 97 8.90 -9.09 -3.46
N SER A 98 7.66 -8.62 -3.43
CA SER A 98 6.70 -8.94 -2.37
C SER A 98 6.39 -10.43 -2.34
N ARG A 99 6.18 -11.06 -3.50
CA ARG A 99 5.96 -12.51 -3.62
C ARG A 99 7.15 -13.29 -3.10
N ARG A 100 8.37 -12.94 -3.50
CA ARG A 100 9.60 -13.57 -3.00
C ARG A 100 9.76 -13.42 -1.50
N GLY A 101 9.51 -12.23 -0.97
CA GLY A 101 9.53 -11.97 0.48
C GLY A 101 8.56 -12.87 1.23
N LYS A 102 7.32 -13.00 0.72
CA LYS A 102 6.29 -13.89 1.30
C LYS A 102 6.70 -15.36 1.24
N ILE A 103 7.19 -15.86 0.10
CA ILE A 103 7.63 -17.26 -0.03
C ILE A 103 8.81 -17.55 0.90
N TYR A 104 9.80 -16.67 0.94
CA TYR A 104 10.95 -16.81 1.83
C TYR A 104 10.54 -16.83 3.31
N ALA A 105 9.62 -15.94 3.70
CA ALA A 105 9.07 -15.92 5.05
C ALA A 105 8.33 -17.23 5.39
N ALA A 106 7.48 -17.73 4.48
CA ALA A 106 6.76 -18.99 4.65
C ALA A 106 7.72 -20.19 4.80
N ASN A 107 8.77 -20.27 3.97
CA ASN A 107 9.80 -21.32 4.07
C ASN A 107 10.60 -21.27 5.37
N LYS A 108 10.65 -20.10 6.03
CA LYS A 108 11.25 -19.94 7.37
C LYS A 108 10.26 -20.19 8.52
N GLY A 109 9.03 -20.59 8.20
CA GLY A 109 7.98 -20.82 9.20
C GLY A 109 7.36 -19.53 9.75
N CYS A 110 7.65 -18.36 9.16
CA CYS A 110 6.98 -17.13 9.54
C CYS A 110 5.52 -17.16 9.10
N VAL A 111 4.60 -17.04 10.06
CA VAL A 111 3.18 -16.92 9.76
C VAL A 111 2.85 -15.50 9.31
N SER A 112 2.28 -15.39 8.11
CA SER A 112 1.75 -14.15 7.55
C SER A 112 0.24 -14.18 7.63
N VAL A 113 -0.35 -13.24 8.36
CA VAL A 113 -1.80 -13.20 8.56
C VAL A 113 -2.36 -11.99 7.87
N MET A 114 -3.21 -12.19 6.85
CA MET A 114 -3.88 -11.10 6.14
C MET A 114 -5.16 -10.61 6.84
N GLY A 115 -5.67 -11.31 7.87
CA GLY A 115 -6.96 -10.95 8.50
C GLY A 115 -7.25 -11.43 9.94
N GLY A 116 -6.41 -12.25 10.57
CA GLY A 116 -6.61 -12.77 11.94
C GLY A 116 -6.23 -14.25 12.09
N ALA A 117 -6.02 -14.72 13.32
CA ALA A 117 -5.73 -16.14 13.58
C ALA A 117 -6.94 -17.02 13.23
N PRO A 118 -6.74 -18.22 12.66
CA PRO A 118 -7.81 -19.21 12.56
C PRO A 118 -8.34 -19.60 13.94
N TYR A 119 -9.62 -19.97 14.05
CA TYR A 119 -10.22 -20.47 15.29
C TYR A 119 -9.44 -21.69 15.81
N GLY A 120 -9.17 -21.74 17.12
CA GLY A 120 -8.23 -22.70 17.71
C GLY A 120 -6.81 -22.16 17.88
N TYR A 121 -6.52 -20.97 17.33
CA TYR A 121 -5.21 -20.33 17.42
C TYR A 121 -5.32 -18.87 17.87
N ARG A 122 -4.32 -18.42 18.62
CA ARG A 122 -4.08 -17.03 18.97
C ARG A 122 -2.92 -16.49 18.14
N TYR A 123 -3.10 -15.32 17.57
CA TYR A 123 -2.00 -14.62 16.88
C TYR A 123 -1.16 -13.89 17.91
N ILE A 124 0.15 -14.18 17.91
CA ILE A 124 1.14 -13.40 18.65
C ILE A 124 1.90 -12.58 17.62
N ASP A 125 1.75 -11.26 17.70
CA ASP A 125 2.44 -10.34 16.81
C ASP A 125 3.95 -10.27 17.13
N LYS A 126 4.70 -9.61 16.26
CA LYS A 126 6.17 -9.51 16.38
C LYS A 126 6.66 -8.66 17.55
N CYS A 127 5.84 -7.73 18.03
CA CYS A 127 6.16 -6.82 19.13
C CYS A 127 5.92 -7.48 20.49
N THR A 128 4.90 -8.33 20.57
CA THR A 128 4.53 -9.06 21.79
C THR A 128 5.33 -10.37 21.94
N GLY A 129 5.76 -10.98 20.84
CA GLY A 129 6.49 -12.25 20.82
C GLY A 129 8.04 -12.15 20.74
N VAL A 130 8.69 -13.28 20.48
CA VAL A 130 10.16 -13.42 20.38
C VAL A 130 10.67 -13.01 18.97
N GLY A 131 10.37 -11.78 18.54
CA GLY A 131 10.87 -11.20 17.28
C GLY A 131 10.26 -11.75 15.98
N GLN A 132 9.41 -12.78 16.06
CA GLN A 132 8.65 -13.32 14.93
C GLN A 132 7.17 -13.48 15.28
N ALA A 133 6.32 -13.34 14.27
CA ALA A 133 4.89 -13.59 14.43
C ALA A 133 4.65 -15.10 14.52
N LEU A 134 3.75 -15.50 15.41
CA LEU A 134 3.50 -16.91 15.76
C LEU A 134 1.99 -17.17 15.87
N PHE A 135 1.60 -18.41 15.67
CA PHE A 135 0.31 -18.92 16.14
C PHE A 135 0.54 -19.77 17.37
N GLU A 136 -0.09 -19.37 18.48
CA GLU A 136 -0.16 -20.16 19.69
C GLU A 136 -1.48 -20.91 19.72
N ILE A 137 -1.46 -22.17 20.18
CA ILE A 137 -2.68 -22.96 20.26
C ILE A 137 -3.51 -22.43 21.43
N ASN A 138 -4.76 -22.03 21.15
CA ASN A 138 -5.74 -21.80 22.20
C ASN A 138 -6.38 -23.16 22.53
N GLU A 139 -5.89 -23.85 23.58
CA GLU A 139 -6.34 -25.20 23.91
C GLU A 139 -7.86 -25.32 24.07
N GLU A 140 -8.52 -24.29 24.59
CA GLU A 140 -9.98 -24.30 24.78
C GLU A 140 -10.78 -24.34 23.48
N GLU A 141 -10.27 -23.67 22.44
CA GLU A 141 -10.85 -23.64 21.10
C GLU A 141 -10.33 -24.81 20.26
N ALA A 142 -9.06 -25.17 20.41
CA ALA A 142 -8.41 -26.28 19.71
C ALA A 142 -9.07 -27.61 20.07
N ASP A 143 -9.52 -27.80 21.30
CA ASP A 143 -10.33 -28.95 21.71
C ASP A 143 -11.63 -29.08 20.90
N VAL A 144 -12.26 -27.96 20.58
CA VAL A 144 -13.45 -27.94 19.72
C VAL A 144 -13.08 -28.38 18.32
N VAL A 145 -11.98 -27.85 17.76
CA VAL A 145 -11.47 -28.23 16.44
C VAL A 145 -11.16 -29.74 16.40
N ARG A 146 -10.45 -30.29 17.39
CA ARG A 146 -10.14 -31.73 17.50
C ARG A 146 -11.40 -32.59 17.51
N LYS A 147 -12.43 -32.20 18.26
CA LYS A 147 -13.74 -32.90 18.29
C LYS A 147 -14.44 -32.86 16.94
N VAL A 148 -14.45 -31.72 16.26
CA VAL A 148 -15.03 -31.58 14.92
C VAL A 148 -14.32 -32.52 13.93
N PHE A 149 -12.98 -32.56 13.93
CA PHE A 149 -12.22 -33.48 13.09
C PHE A 149 -12.50 -34.95 13.40
N LEU A 150 -12.67 -35.31 14.68
CA LEU A 150 -13.04 -36.66 15.09
C LEU A 150 -14.42 -37.05 14.55
N TRP A 151 -15.42 -36.21 14.77
CA TRP A 151 -16.80 -36.48 14.36
C TRP A 151 -16.95 -36.57 12.84
N VAL A 152 -16.32 -35.67 12.09
CA VAL A 152 -16.40 -35.67 10.63
C VAL A 152 -15.51 -36.77 10.02
N GLY A 153 -14.26 -36.86 10.48
CA GLY A 153 -13.24 -37.71 9.88
C GLY A 153 -13.37 -39.19 10.24
N ARG A 154 -13.71 -39.51 11.50
CA ARG A 154 -13.86 -40.90 11.96
C ARG A 154 -15.32 -41.34 12.03
N GLU A 155 -16.19 -40.53 12.64
CA GLU A 155 -17.58 -40.91 12.89
C GLU A 155 -18.50 -40.62 11.70
N ARG A 156 -17.99 -39.94 10.66
CA ARG A 156 -18.75 -39.56 9.45
C ARG A 156 -20.04 -38.77 9.78
N ALA A 157 -20.03 -38.02 10.88
CA ALA A 157 -21.15 -37.17 11.26
C ALA A 157 -21.41 -36.09 10.20
N SER A 158 -22.68 -35.81 9.93
CA SER A 158 -23.07 -34.71 9.04
C SER A 158 -22.79 -33.37 9.72
N ILE A 159 -22.66 -32.31 8.92
CA ILE A 159 -22.44 -30.94 9.44
C ILE A 159 -23.55 -30.53 10.42
N GLY A 160 -24.81 -30.88 10.13
CA GLY A 160 -25.95 -30.59 11.01
C GLY A 160 -25.92 -31.35 12.34
N GLU A 161 -25.36 -32.57 12.37
CA GLU A 161 -25.11 -33.31 13.61
C GLU A 161 -23.97 -32.66 14.42
N VAL A 162 -22.88 -32.26 13.76
CA VAL A 162 -21.77 -31.53 14.39
C VAL A 162 -22.26 -30.25 15.06
N CYS A 163 -23.08 -29.44 14.39
CA CYS A 163 -23.64 -28.22 14.97
C CYS A 163 -24.48 -28.49 16.22
N ARG A 164 -25.33 -29.54 16.22
CA ARG A 164 -26.13 -29.92 17.40
C ARG A 164 -25.26 -30.33 18.58
N ARG A 165 -24.20 -31.09 18.33
CA ARG A 165 -23.23 -31.50 19.35
C ARG A 165 -22.49 -30.30 19.94
N LEU A 166 -22.04 -29.37 19.09
CA LEU A 166 -21.38 -28.13 19.54
C LEU A 166 -22.29 -27.28 20.43
N ASN A 167 -23.54 -27.05 20.01
CA ASN A 167 -24.51 -26.28 20.79
C ASN A 167 -24.74 -26.89 22.18
N THR A 168 -24.75 -28.23 22.28
CA THR A 168 -24.90 -28.92 23.57
C THR A 168 -23.71 -28.71 24.50
N ILE A 169 -22.49 -28.66 23.95
CA ILE A 169 -21.26 -28.43 24.71
C ILE A 169 -21.13 -26.97 25.16
N ASP A 170 -21.44 -26.00 24.30
CA ASP A 170 -21.38 -24.57 24.65
C ASP A 170 -22.43 -24.20 25.72
N LEU A 171 -23.62 -24.79 25.68
CA LEU A 171 -24.63 -24.65 26.74
C LEU A 171 -24.16 -25.16 28.10
N LEU A 172 -23.25 -26.15 28.15
CA LEU A 172 -22.63 -26.64 29.38
C LEU A 172 -21.49 -25.73 29.87
N ARG A 173 -20.83 -25.00 28.96
CA ARG A 173 -19.77 -24.03 29.30
C ARG A 173 -20.31 -22.72 29.89
N ILE A 174 -21.48 -22.24 29.42
CA ILE A 174 -22.11 -21.00 29.91
C ILE A 174 -22.73 -21.16 31.32
N LYS A 175 -22.99 -22.38 31.77
CA LYS A 175 -23.62 -22.68 33.07
C LYS A 175 -22.63 -22.89 34.24
N ARG A 176 -21.33 -22.62 34.06
CA ARG A 176 -20.31 -22.62 35.11
C ARG A 176 -19.80 -21.20 35.34
#